data_AF-A0A315ZFF5-F1
#
_entry.id   AF-A0A315ZFF5-F1
#
_cell.length_a   1.000
_cell.length_b   1.000
_cell.length_c   1.000
_cell.angle_alpha   90.00
_cell.angle_beta   90.00
_cell.angle_gamma   90.00
#
_symmetry.space_group_name_H-M   'P 1'
#
loop_
_entity.id
_entity.type
_entity.pdbx_description
1 polymer ?
#
loop_
_entity_poly.entity_id
_entity_poly.type
_entity_poly.pdbx_seq_one_letter_code
_entity_poly.pdbx_strand_id
1 'polypeptide(L)'
;MKILSILFIPLFLFSCNSQDEVVQKAEVVEDITPEVLESDSYFTVKSEFRGNDIVKRIYDEAVEKDVKLRSLQESLDTIKDFEDDKLGAYRKYISQNKSYWRTVERYTAQLRDSVLQKEIESYFIKEIEAYEADIASLKNTEEEIEGRAQRLKDQEILLKLMVSLSMIKNYQEHKKPDLEPLNEVKNTYDTLINGIGAYTYLNQ
;
A
#
# COMPACT_ATOMS: atom_id res chain seq x y z
N MET A 1 44.35 33.06 -47.86
CA MET A 1 44.20 31.58 -47.87
C MET A 1 44.72 31.06 -46.54
N LYS A 2 44.02 30.36 -45.66
CA LYS A 2 42.71 29.70 -45.61
C LYS A 2 42.21 29.91 -44.17
N ILE A 3 40.97 30.37 -43.98
CA ILE A 3 40.33 30.42 -42.66
C ILE A 3 39.70 29.05 -42.42
N LEU A 4 40.00 28.48 -41.26
CA LEU A 4 39.60 27.14 -40.82
C LEU A 4 38.09 27.14 -40.54
N SER A 5 37.30 26.55 -41.44
CA SER A 5 35.86 26.31 -41.21
C SER A 5 35.69 25.25 -40.13
N ILE A 6 35.28 25.67 -38.94
CA ILE A 6 34.82 24.78 -37.86
C ILE A 6 33.40 24.34 -38.22
N LEU A 7 33.26 23.06 -38.54
CA LEU A 7 31.99 22.41 -38.85
C LEU A 7 31.20 22.24 -37.54
N PHE A 8 30.15 23.04 -37.36
CA PHE A 8 29.22 22.92 -36.25
C PHE A 8 28.21 21.82 -36.59
N ILE A 9 28.37 20.63 -36.00
CA ILE A 9 27.40 19.52 -36.11
C ILE A 9 26.43 19.66 -34.93
N PRO A 10 25.14 19.96 -35.15
CA PRO A 10 24.16 19.87 -34.08
C PRO A 10 23.73 18.40 -33.93
N LEU A 11 24.19 17.79 -32.84
CA LEU A 11 23.71 16.50 -32.36
C LEU A 11 22.33 16.70 -31.71
N PHE A 12 21.26 16.72 -32.51
CA PHE A 12 19.90 16.65 -31.97
C PHE A 12 19.54 15.19 -31.69
N LEU A 13 19.92 14.71 -30.51
CA LEU A 13 19.36 13.51 -29.90
C LEU A 13 17.99 13.85 -29.31
N PHE A 14 16.96 13.87 -30.16
CA PHE A 14 15.59 13.66 -29.68
C PHE A 14 15.29 12.16 -29.74
N SER A 15 15.71 11.44 -28.70
CA SER A 15 15.10 10.17 -28.36
C SER A 15 14.06 10.47 -27.28
N CYS A 16 12.82 10.71 -27.72
CA CYS A 16 11.66 10.48 -26.86
C CYS A 16 11.51 8.97 -26.76
N ASN A 17 12.09 8.38 -25.71
CA ASN A 17 11.70 7.06 -25.28
C ASN A 17 10.43 7.24 -24.45
N SER A 18 9.26 7.30 -25.11
CA SER A 18 8.03 6.91 -24.44
C SER A 18 8.15 5.41 -24.19
N GLN A 19 8.75 5.06 -23.05
CA GLN A 19 8.32 3.83 -22.41
C GLN A 19 6.84 4.05 -22.14
N ASP A 20 6.01 3.54 -23.05
CA ASP A 20 4.74 2.98 -22.63
C ASP A 20 5.11 2.05 -21.48
N GLU A 21 4.85 2.50 -20.26
CA GLU A 21 4.87 1.61 -19.11
C GLU A 21 3.90 0.50 -19.48
N VAL A 22 4.45 -0.64 -19.86
CA VAL A 22 3.73 -1.90 -19.90
C VAL A 22 3.41 -2.17 -18.44
N VAL A 23 2.34 -1.54 -17.95
CA VAL A 23 1.51 -2.13 -16.92
C VAL A 23 1.15 -3.47 -17.52
N GLN A 24 1.88 -4.51 -17.10
CA GLN A 24 1.59 -5.87 -17.49
C GLN A 24 0.13 -6.05 -17.13
N LYS A 25 -0.70 -6.12 -18.16
CA LYS A 25 -2.14 -6.33 -18.09
C LYS A 25 -2.32 -7.51 -17.14
N ALA A 26 -2.87 -7.25 -15.95
CA ALA A 26 -3.08 -8.28 -14.96
C ALA A 26 -3.91 -9.37 -15.65
N GLU A 27 -3.26 -10.49 -15.92
CA GLU A 27 -3.93 -11.66 -16.45
C GLU A 27 -4.93 -12.05 -15.36
N VAL A 28 -6.21 -12.08 -15.73
CA VAL A 28 -7.33 -12.50 -14.88
C VAL A 28 -7.84 -11.42 -13.90
N VAL A 29 -8.69 -10.50 -14.37
CA VAL A 29 -10.09 -10.23 -13.95
C VAL A 29 -10.62 -9.13 -14.90
N GLU A 30 -10.51 -9.35 -16.20
CA GLU A 30 -11.23 -8.51 -17.17
C GLU A 30 -12.59 -9.19 -17.38
N ASP A 31 -13.67 -8.42 -17.41
CA ASP A 31 -15.05 -8.87 -17.66
C ASP A 31 -15.89 -9.41 -16.49
N ILE A 32 -15.48 -9.22 -15.22
CA ILE A 32 -16.36 -9.47 -14.07
C ILE A 32 -16.99 -8.16 -13.61
N THR A 33 -18.32 -8.07 -13.73
CA THR A 33 -19.09 -7.01 -13.08
C THR A 33 -19.26 -7.36 -11.59
N PRO A 34 -18.84 -6.49 -10.66
CA PRO A 34 -18.91 -6.74 -9.22
C PRO A 34 -20.37 -6.80 -8.74
N GLU A 35 -20.79 -7.99 -8.33
CA GLU A 35 -22.12 -8.25 -7.78
C GLU A 35 -22.33 -7.59 -6.41
N VAL A 36 -21.23 -7.39 -5.67
CA VAL A 36 -21.23 -6.74 -4.35
C VAL A 36 -21.76 -5.29 -4.40
N LEU A 37 -21.85 -4.69 -5.59
CA LEU A 37 -22.44 -3.36 -5.81
C LEU A 37 -23.93 -3.39 -6.12
N GLU A 38 -24.49 -4.55 -6.48
CA GLU A 38 -25.90 -4.70 -6.89
C GLU A 38 -26.82 -5.13 -5.75
N SER A 39 -26.28 -5.61 -4.64
CA SER A 39 -27.13 -6.02 -3.52
C SER A 39 -27.76 -4.80 -2.83
N ASP A 40 -29.09 -4.80 -2.70
CA ASP A 40 -29.88 -3.85 -1.87
C ASP A 40 -29.49 -3.90 -0.37
N SER A 41 -28.62 -4.82 0.00
CA SER A 41 -28.09 -5.02 1.35
C SER A 41 -27.03 -3.99 1.75
N TYR A 42 -27.33 -2.69 1.56
CA TYR A 42 -26.53 -1.64 2.21
C TYR A 42 -26.51 -1.78 3.75
N PHE A 43 -27.32 -2.70 4.32
CA PHE A 43 -27.53 -2.84 5.77
C PHE A 43 -27.57 -4.28 6.33
N THR A 44 -27.33 -5.36 5.56
CA THR A 44 -27.53 -6.74 6.04
C THR A 44 -26.34 -7.69 5.86
N VAL A 45 -25.11 -7.20 6.04
CA VAL A 45 -23.97 -8.06 6.41
C VAL A 45 -23.64 -7.81 7.87
N LYS A 46 -24.00 -8.78 8.71
CA LYS A 46 -23.75 -8.83 10.16
C LYS A 46 -22.35 -8.30 10.52
N SER A 47 -22.32 -7.15 11.16
CA SER A 47 -21.64 -6.81 12.43
C SER A 47 -20.29 -7.47 12.83
N GLU A 48 -19.44 -7.93 11.91
CA GLU A 48 -18.07 -8.40 12.27
C GLU A 48 -16.93 -7.73 11.48
N PHE A 49 -17.21 -7.01 10.39
CA PHE A 49 -16.18 -6.33 9.62
C PHE A 49 -16.16 -4.82 9.87
N ARG A 50 -15.51 -4.41 10.97
CA ARG A 50 -15.01 -3.03 11.09
C ARG A 50 -13.96 -2.81 10.00
N GLY A 51 -14.34 -2.22 8.86
CA GLY A 51 -13.38 -1.69 7.88
C GLY A 51 -13.48 -2.13 6.41
N ASN A 52 -14.59 -2.72 5.95
CA ASN A 52 -14.72 -3.09 4.53
C ASN A 52 -15.15 -1.89 3.66
N ASP A 53 -14.18 -1.11 3.19
CA ASP A 53 -14.43 -0.12 2.13
C ASP A 53 -14.80 -0.80 0.79
N ILE A 54 -15.27 -0.02 -0.18
CA ILE A 54 -15.73 -0.52 -1.49
C ILE A 54 -14.61 -1.21 -2.29
N VAL A 55 -13.36 -0.76 -2.18
CA VAL A 55 -12.21 -1.37 -2.86
C VAL A 55 -12.00 -2.76 -2.31
N LYS A 56 -11.98 -2.90 -0.98
CA LYS A 56 -11.83 -4.20 -0.32
C LYS A 56 -12.97 -5.16 -0.67
N ARG A 57 -14.22 -4.69 -0.66
CA ARG A 57 -15.39 -5.54 -1.01
C ARG A 57 -15.31 -6.09 -2.43
N ILE A 58 -14.96 -5.25 -3.40
CA ILE A 58 -14.79 -5.65 -4.81
C ILE A 58 -13.61 -6.62 -4.94
N TYR A 59 -12.50 -6.34 -4.25
CA TYR A 59 -11.33 -7.22 -4.25
C TYR A 59 -11.62 -8.59 -3.63
N ASP A 60 -12.33 -8.64 -2.49
CA ASP A 60 -12.70 -9.90 -1.83
C ASP A 60 -13.58 -10.76 -2.77
N GLU A 61 -14.52 -10.14 -3.50
CA GLU A 61 -15.29 -10.84 -4.55
C GLU A 61 -14.38 -11.41 -5.66
N ALA A 62 -13.35 -10.66 -6.07
CA ALA A 62 -12.36 -11.14 -7.03
C ALA A 62 -11.58 -12.36 -6.49
N VAL A 63 -11.15 -12.30 -5.22
CA VAL A 63 -10.45 -13.38 -4.51
C VAL A 63 -11.34 -14.63 -4.44
N GLU A 64 -12.64 -14.49 -4.21
CA GLU A 64 -13.56 -15.64 -4.20
C GLU A 64 -13.67 -16.31 -5.58
N LYS A 65 -13.65 -15.52 -6.65
CA LYS A 65 -13.87 -15.96 -8.03
C LYS A 65 -12.60 -16.45 -8.74
N ASP A 66 -11.40 -16.02 -8.33
CA ASP A 66 -10.13 -16.40 -8.95
C ASP A 66 -9.26 -17.27 -8.03
N VAL A 67 -9.00 -18.51 -8.45
CA VAL A 67 -8.20 -19.49 -7.69
C VAL A 67 -6.74 -19.05 -7.51
N LYS A 68 -6.12 -18.42 -8.52
CA LYS A 68 -4.74 -17.94 -8.43
C LYS A 68 -4.67 -16.76 -7.46
N LEU A 69 -5.60 -15.81 -7.58
CA LEU A 69 -5.67 -14.65 -6.68
C LEU A 69 -5.93 -15.08 -5.24
N ARG A 70 -6.80 -16.07 -5.03
CA ARG A 70 -7.04 -16.66 -3.69
C ARG A 70 -5.79 -17.27 -3.10
N SER A 71 -5.08 -18.11 -3.85
CA SER A 71 -3.83 -18.73 -3.39
C SER A 71 -2.76 -17.68 -3.05
N LEU A 72 -2.69 -16.60 -3.83
CA LEU A 72 -1.81 -15.48 -3.55
C LEU A 72 -2.21 -14.76 -2.25
N GLN A 73 -3.50 -14.46 -2.07
CA GLN A 73 -4.00 -13.82 -0.84
C GLN A 73 -3.75 -14.68 0.40
N GLU A 74 -4.00 -15.99 0.33
CA GLU A 74 -3.68 -16.93 1.42
C GLU A 74 -2.18 -16.91 1.79
N SER A 75 -1.31 -16.78 0.79
CA SER A 75 0.14 -16.63 1.01
C SER A 75 0.50 -15.30 1.68
N LEU A 76 -0.17 -14.21 1.31
CA LEU A 76 -0.01 -12.91 1.94
C LEU A 76 -0.51 -12.92 3.39
N ASP A 77 -1.64 -13.58 3.68
CA ASP A 77 -2.23 -13.65 5.01
C ASP A 77 -1.34 -14.43 6.00
N THR A 78 -0.58 -15.40 5.51
CA THR A 78 0.29 -16.28 6.33
C THR A 78 1.71 -15.74 6.55
N ILE A 79 2.14 -14.71 5.82
CA ILE A 79 3.53 -14.24 5.87
C ILE A 79 3.94 -13.73 7.25
N LYS A 80 3.00 -13.12 8.00
CA LYS A 80 3.25 -12.61 9.33
C LYS A 80 3.57 -13.73 10.32
N ASP A 81 2.78 -14.80 10.29
CA ASP A 81 3.00 -15.95 11.16
C ASP A 81 4.32 -16.66 10.81
N PHE A 82 4.65 -16.71 9.53
CA PHE A 82 5.94 -17.20 9.07
C PHE A 82 7.11 -16.36 9.60
N GLU A 83 7.04 -15.02 9.53
CA GLU A 83 8.07 -14.13 10.08
C GLU A 83 8.22 -14.32 11.59
N ASP A 84 7.11 -14.41 12.33
CA ASP A 84 7.14 -14.55 13.78
C ASP A 84 7.78 -15.88 14.23
N ASP A 85 7.49 -16.98 13.52
CA ASP A 85 8.13 -18.29 13.75
C ASP A 85 9.64 -18.25 13.43
N LYS A 86 10.01 -17.71 12.26
CA LYS A 86 11.42 -17.74 11.80
C LYS A 86 12.33 -16.76 12.50
N LEU A 87 11.82 -15.60 12.91
CA LEU A 87 12.62 -14.54 13.54
C LEU A 87 12.60 -14.61 15.07
N GLY A 88 11.80 -15.49 15.67
CA GLY A 88 11.65 -15.59 17.13
C GLY A 88 12.97 -15.78 17.88
N ALA A 89 13.83 -16.71 17.43
CA ALA A 89 15.12 -16.97 18.06
C ALA A 89 16.08 -15.78 17.96
N TYR A 90 16.15 -15.16 16.78
CA TYR A 90 16.96 -13.97 16.54
C TYR A 90 16.49 -12.77 17.39
N ARG A 91 15.19 -12.44 17.37
CA ARG A 91 14.61 -11.36 18.18
C ARG A 91 14.86 -11.58 19.67
N LYS A 92 14.76 -12.83 20.15
CA LYS A 92 15.10 -13.19 21.53
C LYS A 92 16.57 -12.95 21.84
N TYR A 93 17.48 -13.38 20.97
CA TYR A 93 18.93 -13.17 21.11
C TYR A 93 19.28 -11.68 21.20
N ILE A 94 18.79 -10.87 20.27
CA ILE A 94 19.02 -9.41 20.27
C ILE A 94 18.45 -8.76 21.53
N SER A 95 17.22 -9.12 21.92
CA SER A 95 16.57 -8.57 23.10
C SER A 95 17.33 -8.88 24.39
N GLN A 96 17.81 -10.12 24.55
CA GLN A 96 18.58 -10.55 25.72
C GLN A 96 19.91 -9.80 25.82
N ASN A 97 20.67 -9.70 24.73
CA ASN A 97 21.94 -8.97 24.71
C ASN A 97 21.74 -7.47 24.96
N LYS A 98 20.72 -6.85 24.36
CA LYS A 98 20.37 -5.44 24.63
C LYS A 98 20.03 -5.21 26.11
N SER A 99 19.33 -6.16 26.73
CA SER A 99 19.01 -6.12 28.16
C SER A 99 20.26 -6.27 29.04
N TYR A 100 21.20 -7.13 28.63
CA TYR A 100 22.47 -7.32 29.31
C TYR A 100 23.30 -6.02 29.30
N TRP A 101 23.53 -5.43 28.12
CA TRP A 101 24.33 -4.21 28.00
C TRP A 101 23.76 -3.02 28.77
N ARG A 102 22.43 -2.81 28.73
CA ARG A 102 21.77 -1.80 29.57
C ARG A 102 21.92 -2.07 31.08
N THR A 103 22.02 -3.34 31.47
CA THR A 103 22.25 -3.71 32.87
C THR A 103 23.69 -3.45 33.29
N VAL A 104 24.65 -3.73 32.41
CA VAL A 104 26.05 -3.38 32.61
C VAL A 104 26.20 -1.88 32.82
N GLU A 105 25.64 -1.05 31.92
CA GLU A 105 25.65 0.42 32.06
C GLU A 105 25.12 0.87 33.43
N ARG A 106 23.98 0.31 33.84
CA ARG A 106 23.36 0.63 35.13
C ARG A 106 24.23 0.24 36.32
N TYR A 107 24.90 -0.91 36.28
CA TYR A 107 25.80 -1.34 37.36
C TYR A 107 27.09 -0.52 37.40
N THR A 108 27.67 -0.22 36.24
CA THR A 108 28.83 0.68 36.14
C THR A 108 28.49 2.06 36.70
N ALA A 109 27.29 2.59 36.44
CA ALA A 109 26.84 3.87 36.98
C ALA A 109 26.70 3.90 38.52
N GLN A 110 26.57 2.75 39.18
CA GLN A 110 26.45 2.64 40.64
C GLN A 110 27.80 2.59 41.37
N LEU A 111 28.91 2.43 40.64
CA LEU A 111 30.24 2.42 41.23
C LEU A 111 30.56 3.79 41.84
N ARG A 112 30.98 3.78 43.11
CA ARG A 112 31.29 5.02 43.86
C ARG A 112 32.73 5.47 43.67
N ASP A 113 33.63 4.54 43.37
CA ASP A 113 35.01 4.83 43.00
C ASP A 113 35.01 5.30 41.54
N SER A 114 35.32 6.58 41.33
CA SER A 114 35.25 7.23 40.02
C SER A 114 36.37 6.80 39.08
N VAL A 115 37.50 6.30 39.60
CA VAL A 115 38.58 5.75 38.79
C VAL A 115 38.16 4.38 38.28
N LEU A 116 37.73 3.50 39.19
CA LEU A 116 37.23 2.17 38.84
C LEU A 116 36.03 2.25 37.90
N GLN A 117 35.10 3.19 38.13
CA GLN A 117 33.95 3.41 37.27
C GLN A 117 34.36 3.66 35.81
N LYS A 118 35.31 4.58 35.59
CA LYS A 118 35.81 4.92 34.26
C LYS A 118 36.56 3.78 33.60
N GLU A 119 37.34 3.02 34.38
CA GLU A 119 38.05 1.83 33.88
C GLU A 119 37.07 0.77 33.39
N ILE A 120 36.04 0.47 34.17
CA ILE A 120 35.00 -0.51 33.82
C ILE A 120 34.15 -0.02 32.64
N GLU A 121 33.80 1.26 32.59
CA GLU A 121 33.10 1.87 31.46
C GLU A 121 33.91 1.73 30.17
N SER A 122 35.19 2.08 30.19
CA SER A 122 36.08 1.96 29.03
C SER A 122 36.26 0.51 28.57
N TYR A 123 36.31 -0.43 29.50
CA TYR A 123 36.38 -1.86 29.18
C TYR A 123 35.10 -2.32 28.45
N PHE A 124 33.93 -2.05 29.03
CA PHE A 124 32.67 -2.52 28.46
C PHE A 124 32.27 -1.81 27.16
N ILE A 125 32.65 -0.55 26.95
CA ILE A 125 32.45 0.12 25.65
C ILE A 125 33.13 -0.69 24.53
N LYS A 126 34.35 -1.18 24.75
CA LYS A 126 35.07 -1.99 23.74
C LYS A 126 34.39 -3.33 23.49
N GLU A 127 33.86 -3.97 24.53
CA GLU A 127 33.12 -5.22 24.40
C GLU A 127 31.78 -5.01 23.66
N ILE A 128 31.10 -3.89 23.90
CA ILE A 128 29.89 -3.50 23.17
C ILE A 128 30.22 -3.27 21.69
N GLU A 129 31.28 -2.52 21.38
CA GLU A 129 31.72 -2.28 20.00
C GLU A 129 32.07 -3.59 19.28
N ALA A 130 32.76 -4.51 19.96
CA ALA A 130 33.08 -5.82 19.40
C ALA A 130 31.83 -6.67 19.13
N TYR A 131 30.88 -6.70 20.08
CA TYR A 131 29.59 -7.36 19.90
C TYR A 131 28.79 -6.77 18.73
N GLU A 132 28.71 -5.44 18.66
CA GLU A 132 28.03 -4.72 17.59
C GLU A 132 28.62 -5.03 16.21
N ALA A 133 29.95 -5.15 16.11
CA ALA A 133 30.62 -5.59 14.90
C ALA A 133 30.32 -7.05 14.54
N ASP A 134 30.28 -7.95 15.52
CA ASP A 134 29.99 -9.38 15.33
C ASP A 134 28.57 -9.62 14.77
N ILE A 135 27.59 -8.83 15.23
CA ILE A 135 26.19 -8.98 14.81
C ILE A 135 25.78 -8.06 13.65
N ALA A 136 26.71 -7.29 13.07
CA ALA A 136 26.39 -6.32 12.03
C ALA A 136 25.67 -6.95 10.82
N SER A 137 26.08 -8.16 10.42
CA SER A 137 25.44 -8.89 9.33
C SER A 137 24.00 -9.29 9.63
N LEU A 138 23.71 -9.65 10.89
CA LEU A 138 22.36 -9.99 11.33
C LEU A 138 21.44 -8.77 11.31
N LYS A 139 21.93 -7.63 11.81
CA LYS A 139 21.20 -6.35 11.76
C LYS A 139 20.89 -5.91 10.34
N ASN A 140 21.88 -5.95 9.45
CA ASN A 140 21.67 -5.61 8.04
C ASN A 140 20.62 -6.53 7.40
N THR A 141 20.63 -7.83 7.73
CA THR A 141 19.64 -8.78 7.22
C THR A 141 18.23 -8.48 7.76
N GLU A 142 18.10 -8.12 9.04
CA GLU A 142 16.81 -7.68 9.63
C GLU A 142 16.28 -6.43 8.91
N GLU A 143 17.12 -5.42 8.67
CA GLU A 143 16.74 -4.21 7.94
C GLU A 143 16.28 -4.53 6.51
N GLU A 144 16.96 -5.45 5.81
CA GLU A 144 16.54 -5.91 4.49
C GLU A 144 15.19 -6.64 4.53
N ILE A 145 14.93 -7.45 5.55
CA ILE A 145 13.65 -8.12 5.75
C ILE A 145 12.54 -7.10 5.99
N GLU A 146 12.78 -6.11 6.86
CA GLU A 146 11.82 -5.04 7.13
C GLU A 146 11.49 -4.23 5.86
N GLY A 147 12.51 -3.89 5.06
CA GLY A 147 12.33 -3.22 3.78
C GLY A 147 11.51 -4.06 2.78
N ARG A 148 11.73 -5.38 2.74
CA ARG A 148 10.94 -6.30 1.91
C ARG A 148 9.51 -6.43 2.40
N ALA A 149 9.28 -6.48 3.71
CA ALA A 149 7.95 -6.54 4.31
C ALA A 149 7.14 -5.26 4.01
N GLN A 150 7.77 -4.09 4.05
CA GLN A 150 7.15 -2.83 3.64
C GLN A 150 6.78 -2.86 2.15
N ARG A 151 7.72 -3.26 1.29
CA ARG A 151 7.47 -3.39 -0.14
C ARG A 151 6.34 -4.37 -0.44
N LEU A 152 6.24 -5.49 0.29
CA LEU A 152 5.16 -6.47 0.13
C LEU A 152 3.79 -5.87 0.45
N LYS A 153 3.69 -5.07 1.53
CA LYS A 153 2.46 -4.35 1.89
C LYS A 153 2.05 -3.36 0.80
N ASP A 154 2.98 -2.61 0.25
CA ASP A 154 2.69 -1.67 -0.85
C ASP A 154 2.20 -2.43 -2.10
N GLN A 155 2.79 -3.58 -2.41
CA GLN A 155 2.35 -4.44 -3.52
C GLN A 155 0.96 -5.03 -3.27
N GLU A 156 0.63 -5.42 -2.04
CA GLU A 156 -0.72 -5.88 -1.69
C GLU A 156 -1.77 -4.77 -1.86
N ILE A 157 -1.45 -3.54 -1.45
CA ILE A 157 -2.31 -2.38 -1.68
C ILE A 157 -2.50 -2.14 -3.19
N LEU A 158 -1.41 -2.15 -3.95
CA LEU A 158 -1.46 -1.99 -5.40
C LEU A 158 -2.32 -3.08 -6.06
N LEU A 159 -2.16 -4.34 -5.65
CA LEU A 159 -2.96 -5.47 -6.15
C LEU A 159 -4.46 -5.22 -5.93
N LYS A 160 -4.85 -4.82 -4.70
CA LYS A 160 -6.25 -4.49 -4.36
C LYS A 160 -6.79 -3.37 -5.25
N LEU A 161 -6.01 -2.31 -5.45
CA LEU A 161 -6.39 -1.18 -6.29
C LEU A 161 -6.54 -1.58 -7.76
N MET A 162 -5.60 -2.34 -8.32
CA MET A 162 -5.61 -2.70 -9.74
C MET A 162 -6.73 -3.69 -10.07
N VAL A 163 -6.94 -4.70 -9.23
CA VAL A 163 -8.02 -5.68 -9.42
C VAL A 163 -9.39 -5.02 -9.28
N SER A 164 -9.60 -4.24 -8.22
CA SER A 164 -10.87 -3.53 -8.02
C SER A 164 -11.14 -2.47 -9.10
N LEU A 165 -10.10 -1.80 -9.62
CA LEU A 165 -10.22 -0.86 -10.73
C LEU A 165 -10.73 -1.54 -12.00
N SER A 166 -10.27 -2.77 -12.29
CA SER A 166 -10.78 -3.54 -13.43
C SER A 166 -12.28 -3.84 -13.28
N MET A 167 -12.68 -4.34 -12.11
CA MET A 167 -14.08 -4.70 -11.84
C MET A 167 -15.01 -3.48 -11.80
N ILE A 168 -14.62 -2.37 -11.15
CA ILE A 168 -15.45 -1.18 -11.10
C ILE A 168 -15.63 -0.53 -12.48
N LYS A 169 -14.65 -0.65 -13.39
CA LYS A 169 -14.81 -0.22 -14.78
C LYS A 169 -15.89 -1.02 -15.49
N ASN A 170 -15.93 -2.35 -15.32
CA ASN A 170 -17.00 -3.17 -15.89
C ASN A 170 -18.38 -2.74 -15.36
N TYR A 171 -18.49 -2.49 -14.05
CA TYR A 171 -19.73 -1.96 -13.47
C TYR A 171 -20.13 -0.62 -14.08
N GLN A 172 -19.19 0.33 -14.16
CA GLN A 172 -19.45 1.65 -14.71
C GLN A 172 -19.86 1.61 -16.19
N GLU A 173 -19.35 0.66 -16.96
CA GLU A 173 -19.70 0.51 -18.37
C GLU A 173 -21.07 -0.15 -18.54
N HIS A 174 -21.34 -1.23 -17.82
CA HIS A 174 -22.52 -2.07 -18.03
C HIS A 174 -23.73 -1.70 -17.18
N LYS A 175 -23.54 -0.94 -16.08
CA LYS A 175 -24.59 -0.54 -15.14
C LYS A 175 -24.83 0.97 -15.11
N LYS A 176 -24.23 1.71 -16.04
CA LYS A 176 -24.53 3.14 -16.21
C LYS A 176 -26.02 3.33 -16.53
N PRO A 177 -26.76 4.13 -15.75
CA PRO A 177 -28.17 4.37 -16.04
C PRO A 177 -28.31 5.17 -17.34
N ASP A 178 -29.42 4.93 -18.04
CA ASP A 178 -29.78 5.75 -19.19
C ASP A 178 -30.14 7.17 -18.75
N LEU A 179 -29.91 8.14 -19.63
CA LEU A 179 -30.21 9.54 -19.40
C LEU A 179 -31.71 9.84 -19.60
N GLU A 180 -32.43 9.01 -20.36
CA GLU A 180 -33.85 9.23 -20.67
C GLU A 180 -34.73 9.39 -19.41
N PRO A 181 -34.70 8.50 -18.40
CA PRO A 181 -35.50 8.67 -17.19
C PRO A 181 -35.18 9.97 -16.43
N LEU A 182 -33.91 10.39 -16.41
CA LEU A 182 -33.51 11.66 -15.80
C LEU A 182 -34.08 12.85 -16.55
N ASN A 183 -34.13 12.78 -17.88
CA ASN A 183 -34.75 13.80 -18.73
C ASN A 183 -36.26 13.85 -18.56
N GLU A 184 -36.93 12.71 -18.42
CA GLU A 184 -38.38 12.66 -18.14
C GLU A 184 -38.72 13.36 -16.82
N VAL A 185 -37.96 13.08 -15.76
CA VAL A 185 -38.13 13.76 -14.46
C VAL A 185 -37.91 15.26 -14.62
N LYS A 186 -36.84 15.68 -15.30
CA LYS A 186 -36.56 17.10 -15.57
C LYS A 186 -37.71 17.78 -16.33
N ASN A 187 -38.19 17.18 -17.42
CA ASN A 187 -39.27 17.74 -18.25
C ASN A 187 -40.59 17.83 -17.47
N THR A 188 -40.84 16.89 -16.56
CA THR A 188 -41.99 16.93 -15.66
C THR A 188 -41.92 18.15 -14.74
N TYR A 189 -40.75 18.42 -14.13
CA TYR A 189 -40.54 19.63 -13.34
C TYR A 189 -40.74 20.91 -14.17
N ASP A 190 -40.15 20.99 -15.36
CA ASP A 190 -40.28 22.16 -16.23
C ASP A 190 -41.75 22.43 -16.60
N THR A 191 -42.52 21.37 -16.87
CA THR A 191 -43.95 21.47 -17.17
C THR A 191 -44.74 22.02 -15.99
N LEU A 192 -44.48 21.51 -14.77
CA LEU A 192 -45.18 21.97 -13.56
C LEU A 192 -44.81 23.41 -13.20
N ILE A 193 -43.54 23.79 -13.31
CA ILE A 193 -43.08 25.16 -13.05
C ILE A 193 -43.77 26.14 -14.01
N ASN A 194 -43.77 25.84 -15.32
CA ASN A 194 -44.45 26.67 -16.32
C ASN A 194 -45.96 26.74 -16.07
N GLY A 195 -46.57 25.61 -15.69
CA GLY A 195 -47.98 25.54 -15.33
C GLY A 195 -48.32 26.43 -14.13
N ILE A 196 -47.54 26.40 -13.05
CA ILE A 196 -47.73 27.25 -11.88
C ILE A 196 -47.51 28.73 -12.24
N GLY A 197 -46.45 29.03 -12.98
CA GLY A 197 -46.12 30.39 -13.41
C GLY A 197 -47.25 31.08 -14.17
N ALA A 198 -48.06 30.32 -14.91
CA ALA A 198 -49.25 30.85 -15.60
C ALA A 198 -50.35 31.35 -14.64
N TYR A 199 -50.38 30.91 -13.39
CA TYR A 199 -51.38 31.28 -12.38
C TYR A 199 -50.81 32.14 -11.23
N THR A 200 -49.49 32.28 -11.13
CA THR A 200 -48.84 33.07 -10.09
C THR A 200 -48.22 34.34 -10.67
N TYR A 201 -48.96 35.45 -10.64
CA TYR A 201 -48.43 36.78 -10.96
C TYR A 201 -47.69 37.35 -9.74
N LEU A 202 -46.41 37.02 -9.60
CA LEU A 202 -45.49 37.91 -8.89
C LEU A 202 -44.83 38.80 -9.93
N ASN A 203 -45.36 40.01 -10.04
CA ASN A 203 -44.91 41.09 -10.92
C ASN A 203 -43.37 41.22 -10.92
N GLN A 204 -42.77 41.23 -12.10
CA GLN A 204 -41.70 42.19 -12.37
C GLN A 204 -42.35 43.53 -12.72
#